data_AF-A0A0E0LW94-F1
#
_entry.id   AF-A0A0E0LW94-F1
#
_cell.length_a   1.000
_cell.length_b   1.000
_cell.length_c   1.000
_cell.angle_alpha   90.00
_cell.angle_beta   90.00
_cell.angle_gamma   90.00
#
_symmetry.space_group_name_H-M   'P 1'
#
loop_
_entity.id
_entity.type
_entity.pdbx_description
1 polymer ?
#
loop_
_entity_poly.entity_id
_entity_poly.type
_entity_poly.pdbx_seq_one_letter_code
_entity_poly.pdbx_strand_id
1 'polypeptide(L)' 'MWRCLCMSMLFKYSPSAHNVVAVNAAGYKSCSAPRGAKVYKSGSDRVTLARGTNYFICSFPGHCQAGMKIAVTAA' A
#
# COMPACT_ATOMS: atom_id res chain seq x y z
N MET A 1 -21.99 -22.80 -0.77
CA MET A 1 -21.77 -21.47 -1.38
C MET A 1 -20.27 -21.16 -1.30
N TRP A 2 -19.52 -21.28 -2.40
CA TRP A 2 -18.10 -20.92 -2.42
C TRP A 2 -17.98 -19.40 -2.46
N ARG A 3 -17.40 -18.80 -1.42
CA ARG A 3 -17.07 -17.36 -1.41
C ARG A 3 -15.57 -17.22 -1.61
N CYS A 4 -15.16 -16.72 -2.77
CA CYS A 4 -13.79 -16.25 -2.98
C CYS A 4 -13.69 -14.86 -2.36
N LEU A 5 -12.97 -14.71 -1.24
CA LEU A 5 -12.86 -13.44 -0.49
C LEU A 5 -11.44 -12.84 -0.50
N CYS A 6 -10.52 -13.34 -1.32
CA CYS A 6 -9.14 -12.84 -1.35
C CYS A 6 -8.88 -11.98 -2.59
N MET A 7 -9.40 -10.74 -2.60
CA MET A 7 -8.90 -9.72 -3.53
C MET A 7 -7.49 -9.35 -3.05
N SER A 8 -6.47 -9.62 -3.86
CA SER A 8 -5.08 -9.31 -3.50
C SER A 8 -4.39 -8.48 -4.57
N MET A 9 -3.50 -7.60 -4.14
CA MET A 9 -2.67 -6.77 -5.00
C MET A 9 -1.21 -7.20 -4.87
N LEU A 10 -0.53 -7.35 -6.00
CA LEU A 10 0.90 -7.66 -6.05
C LEU A 10 1.70 -6.40 -6.34
N PHE A 11 2.59 -6.03 -5.42
CA PHE A 11 3.54 -4.93 -5.60
C PHE A 11 4.89 -5.49 -6.01
N LYS A 12 5.35 -5.15 -7.22
CA LYS A 12 6.70 -5.46 -7.70
C LYS A 12 7.54 -4.19 -7.75
N TYR A 13 8.72 -4.21 -7.14
CA TYR A 13 9.61 -3.05 -7.06
C TYR A 13 11.03 -3.46 -6.65
N SER A 14 12.02 -2.60 -6.86
CA SER A 14 13.37 -2.80 -6.31
C SER A 14 13.36 -2.48 -4.80
N PRO A 15 13.59 -3.46 -3.90
CA PRO A 15 13.48 -3.24 -2.45
C PRO A 15 14.57 -2.34 -1.87
N SER A 16 15.64 -2.07 -2.63
CA SER A 16 16.66 -1.08 -2.27
C SER A 16 16.21 0.37 -2.50
N ALA A 17 15.22 0.59 -3.37
CA ALA A 17 14.77 1.92 -3.77
C ALA A 17 13.34 2.24 -3.30
N HIS A 18 12.54 1.22 -3.00
CA HIS A 18 11.11 1.39 -2.74
C HIS A 18 10.62 0.47 -1.63
N ASN A 19 9.47 0.83 -1.07
CA ASN A 19 8.70 -0.02 -0.18
C ASN A 19 7.20 0.23 -0.38
N VAL A 20 6.37 -0.56 0.30
CA VAL A 20 4.93 -0.35 0.36
C VAL A 20 4.53 -0.16 1.80
N VAL A 21 3.77 0.88 2.09
CA VAL A 21 3.23 1.15 3.42
C VAL A 21 1.73 1.30 3.34
N ALA A 22 1.01 0.48 4.10
CA ALA A 22 -0.43 0.62 4.24
C ALA A 22 -0.76 1.80 5.15
N VAL A 23 -1.61 2.70 4.69
CA VAL A 23 -1.99 3.92 5.41
C VAL A 23 -3.52 4.11 5.38
N ASN A 24 -4.02 5.08 6.15
CA ASN A 24 -5.38 5.56 6.02
C ASN A 24 -5.46 6.72 5.01
N ALA A 25 -6.68 7.22 4.75
CA ALA A 25 -6.89 8.33 3.81
C ALA A 25 -6.10 9.61 4.19
N ALA A 26 -5.95 9.90 5.48
CA ALA A 26 -5.18 11.05 5.94
C ALA A 26 -3.69 10.88 5.61
N GLY A 27 -3.11 9.73 5.93
CA GLY A 27 -1.71 9.39 5.62
C GLY A 27 -1.42 9.34 4.12
N TYR A 28 -2.40 8.94 3.31
CA TYR A 28 -2.31 8.98 1.84
C TYR A 28 -2.26 10.41 1.30
N LYS A 29 -3.10 11.30 1.85
CA LYS A 29 -3.16 12.71 1.44
C LYS A 29 -1.90 13.46 1.87
N SER A 30 -1.43 13.22 3.09
CA SER A 30 -0.27 13.91 3.67
C SER A 30 1.07 13.23 3.38
N CYS A 31 1.08 12.09 2.69
CA CYS A 31 2.28 11.27 2.48
C CYS A 31 3.00 10.92 3.79
N SER A 32 2.24 10.54 4.82
CA SER A 32 2.77 10.19 6.14
C SER A 32 2.27 8.82 6.59
N ALA A 33 3.22 7.99 7.04
CA ALA A 33 2.92 6.70 7.64
C ALA A 33 2.75 6.85 9.16
N PRO A 34 1.59 6.43 9.76
CA PRO A 34 1.43 6.47 11.20
C PRO A 34 2.39 5.49 11.89
N ARG A 35 2.67 5.73 13.18
CA ARG A 35 3.45 4.79 13.99
C ARG A 35 2.75 3.42 14.00
N GLY A 36 3.52 2.36 13.73
CA GLY A 36 3.00 0.99 13.64
C GLY A 36 2.34 0.65 12.30
N ALA A 37 2.41 1.52 11.29
CA ALA A 37 1.96 1.18 9.95
C ALA A 37 2.65 -0.09 9.43
N LYS A 38 1.90 -0.92 8.72
CA LYS A 38 2.44 -2.13 8.11
C LYS A 38 3.32 -1.74 6.93
N VAL A 39 4.61 -2.08 7.03
CA VAL A 39 5.62 -1.82 6.00
C VAL A 39 6.02 -3.13 5.36
N TYR A 40 5.98 -3.16 4.03
CA TYR A 40 6.41 -4.28 3.21
C TYR A 40 7.67 -3.89 2.44
N LYS A 41 8.62 -4.82 2.33
CA LYS A 41 9.98 -4.56 1.81
C LYS A 41 10.55 -5.69 0.95
N SER A 42 9.75 -6.68 0.55
CA SER A 42 10.30 -7.85 -0.17
C SER A 42 10.65 -7.56 -1.64
N GLY A 43 10.07 -6.51 -2.22
CA GLY A 43 10.13 -6.25 -3.66
C GLY A 43 9.11 -7.06 -4.48
N SER A 44 8.37 -7.97 -3.86
CA SER A 44 7.29 -8.75 -4.47
C SER A 44 6.18 -9.05 -3.46
N ASP A 45 5.59 -8.00 -2.88
CA ASP A 45 4.62 -8.14 -1.79
C ASP A 45 3.20 -8.39 -2.31
N ARG A 46 2.60 -9.49 -1.85
CA ARG A 46 1.17 -9.76 -2.04
C ARG A 46 0.40 -9.24 -0.83
N VAL A 47 -0.47 -8.26 -1.06
CA VAL A 47 -1.30 -7.64 -0.03
C VAL A 47 -2.75 -8.01 -0.25
N THR A 48 -3.38 -8.64 0.74
CA THR A 48 -4.84 -8.86 0.75
C THR A 48 -5.54 -7.52 1.01
N LEU A 49 -6.51 -7.19 0.16
CA LEU A 49 -7.31 -5.98 0.26
C LEU A 49 -8.49 -6.21 1.20
N ALA A 50 -8.76 -5.22 2.06
CA ALA A 50 -10.02 -5.14 2.78
C ALA A 50 -11.13 -4.63 1.85
N ARG A 51 -12.40 -4.95 2.15
CA ARG A 51 -13.54 -4.32 1.47
C ARG A 51 -13.47 -2.80 1.65
N GLY A 52 -13.82 -2.05 0.60
CA GLY A 52 -13.69 -0.60 0.55
C GLY A 52 -12.33 -0.14 0.03
N THR A 53 -11.98 1.12 0.29
CA THR A 53 -10.77 1.74 -0.24
C THR A 53 -9.55 1.45 0.63
N ASN A 54 -8.51 0.91 0.01
CA ASN A 54 -7.21 0.61 0.61
C ASN A 54 -6.20 1.62 0.08
N TYR A 55 -5.36 2.17 0.96
CA TYR A 55 -4.38 3.19 0.59
C TYR A 55 -2.95 2.71 0.85
N PHE A 56 -2.09 2.92 -0.13
CA PHE A 56 -0.70 2.54 -0.08
C PHE A 56 0.20 3.68 -0.55
N ILE A 57 1.36 3.85 0.10
CA ILE A 57 2.39 4.81 -0.27
C ILE A 57 3.75 4.13 -0.30
N CYS A 58 4.70 4.73 -1.03
CA CYS A 58 6.12 4.52 -0.76
C CYS A 58 6.60 5.58 0.25
N SER A 59 7.30 5.14 1.29
CA SER A 59 7.78 6.02 2.38
C SER A 59 9.22 6.50 2.21
N PHE A 60 9.88 6.14 1.11
CA PHE A 60 11.18 6.71 0.79
C PHE A 60 11.05 8.23 0.58
N PRO A 61 12.02 9.04 1.05
CA PRO A 61 11.93 10.50 1.00
C PRO A 61 11.60 11.02 -0.41
N GLY A 62 10.52 11.79 -0.54
CA GLY A 62 10.09 12.40 -1.80
C GLY A 62 9.25 11.50 -2.73
N HIS A 63 9.24 10.18 -2.54
CA HIS A 63 8.59 9.27 -3.49
C HIS A 63 7.07 9.41 -3.50
N CYS A 64 6.43 9.46 -2.32
CA CYS A 64 4.98 9.65 -2.24
C CYS A 64 4.55 11.02 -2.78
N GLN A 65 5.32 12.06 -2.48
CA GLN A 65 5.08 13.44 -2.95
C GLN A 65 5.19 13.53 -4.47
N ALA A 66 6.12 12.77 -5.06
CA ALA A 66 6.27 12.62 -6.51
C ALA A 66 5.20 11.72 -7.16
N GLY A 67 4.23 11.22 -6.39
CA GLY A 67 3.09 10.44 -6.90
C GLY A 67 3.18 8.93 -6.70
N MET A 68 4.21 8.42 -6.01
CA MET A 68 4.33 6.97 -5.70
C MET A 68 3.40 6.57 -4.56
N LYS A 69 2.10 6.57 -4.87
CA LYS A 69 1.00 6.23 -3.96
C LYS A 69 -0.19 5.72 -4.78
N ILE A 70 -0.98 4.80 -4.22
CA ILE A 70 -2.19 4.29 -4.88
C ILE A 70 -3.34 4.10 -3.87
N ALA A 71 -4.55 4.39 -4.34
CA ALA A 71 -5.80 4.06 -3.64
C ALA A 71 -6.56 3.04 -4.50
N VAL A 72 -6.96 1.91 -3.90
CA VAL A 72 -7.65 0.82 -4.61
C VAL A 72 -8.90 0.42 -3.83
N THR A 73 -10.04 0.39 -4.51
CA THR A 73 -11.32 -0.01 -3.92
C THR A 73 -11.62 -1.48 -4.25
N ALA A 74 -11.81 -2.31 -3.23
CA ALA A 74 -12.25 -3.70 -3.37
C ALA A 74 -13.72 -3.85 -2.95
N ALA A 75 -14.50 -4.62 -3.70
CA ALA A 75 -15.92 -4.92 -3.45
C ALA A 75 -16.11 -6.21 -2.63
#